data_AF-A0A838CQA0-F1
#
_entry.id   AF-A0A838CQA0-F1
#
_cell.length_a   1.000
_cell.length_b   1.000
_cell.length_c   1.000
_cell.angle_alpha   90.00
_cell.angle_beta   90.00
_cell.angle_gamma   90.00
#
_symmetry.space_group_name_H-M   'P 1'
#
loop_
_entity.id
_entity.type
_entity.pdbx_description
1 polymer ?
#
loop_
_entity_poly.entity_id
_entity_poly.type
_entity_poly.pdbx_seq_one_letter_code
_entity_poly.pdbx_strand_id
1 'polypeptide(L)'
;MIFPYVKESKKTAHGWVIGGLIGGGVLLLITMLCLLVLGSDLTGLSAYPTYKVGEKINIAGFLEGLEIFIAIIWMITIFFKLVVLYYASSVGIAQFLKINDHRPLLLPLGMGMVVLSIIAYPDVAYFETFVGDTWLSYALTNGLILPLILWIGLIIKNRRERSKGTKKKTGAS
;
A
#
# COMPACT_ATOMS: atom_id res chain seq x y z
N MET A 1 -8.66 -2.66 7.45
CA MET A 1 -9.19 -1.97 8.64
C MET A 1 -9.87 -0.63 8.35
N ILE A 2 -9.67 -0.02 7.18
CA ILE A 2 -10.35 1.22 6.77
C ILE A 2 -11.70 0.97 6.09
N PHE A 3 -11.81 -0.17 5.39
CA PHE A 3 -13.03 -0.61 4.70
C PHE A 3 -14.35 -0.57 5.51
N PRO A 4 -14.41 -0.95 6.82
CA PRO A 4 -15.66 -0.92 7.57
C PRO A 4 -16.19 0.49 7.89
N TYR A 5 -15.41 1.55 7.65
CA TYR A 5 -15.84 2.93 7.87
C TYR A 5 -16.60 3.53 6.67
N VAL A 6 -16.78 2.76 5.58
CA VAL A 6 -17.52 3.20 4.38
C VAL A 6 -19.01 2.90 4.57
N LYS A 7 -19.86 3.94 4.53
CA LYS A 7 -21.32 3.88 4.78
C LYS A 7 -22.11 2.96 3.84
N GLU A 8 -21.65 2.74 2.61
CA GLU A 8 -22.44 2.13 1.52
C GLU A 8 -21.70 0.95 0.85
N SER A 9 -21.78 -0.26 1.43
CA SER A 9 -20.97 -1.41 0.98
C SER A 9 -21.29 -1.88 -0.45
N LYS A 10 -22.52 -1.70 -0.94
CA LYS A 10 -22.93 -2.13 -2.30
C LYS A 10 -22.31 -1.29 -3.43
N LYS A 11 -22.09 0.01 -3.24
CA LYS A 11 -21.43 0.88 -4.23
C LYS A 11 -19.90 0.89 -4.11
N THR A 12 -19.38 0.31 -3.03
CA THR A 12 -17.95 0.32 -2.72
C THR A 12 -17.14 -0.48 -3.74
N ALA A 13 -17.66 -1.62 -4.23
CA ALA A 13 -16.98 -2.42 -5.24
C ALA A 13 -16.82 -1.66 -6.57
N HIS A 14 -17.86 -0.94 -7.01
CA HIS A 14 -17.83 -0.17 -8.25
C HIS A 14 -16.89 1.04 -8.13
N GLY A 15 -16.92 1.74 -6.99
CA GLY A 15 -15.98 2.84 -6.71
C GLY A 15 -14.53 2.38 -6.67
N TRP A 16 -14.27 1.17 -6.18
CA TRP A 16 -12.91 0.60 -6.16
C TRP A 16 -12.40 0.28 -7.56
N VAL A 17 -13.24 -0.30 -8.43
CA VAL A 17 -12.88 -0.60 -9.82
C VAL A 17 -12.68 0.70 -10.63
N ILE A 18 -13.58 1.66 -10.50
CA ILE A 18 -13.45 2.96 -11.20
C ILE A 18 -12.18 3.69 -10.74
N GLY A 19 -11.97 3.78 -9.42
CA GLY A 19 -10.76 4.40 -8.87
C GLY A 19 -9.48 3.71 -9.34
N GLY A 20 -9.49 2.37 -9.40
CA GLY A 20 -8.39 1.58 -9.94
C GLY A 20 -8.14 1.84 -11.44
N LEU A 21 -9.20 1.93 -12.24
CA LEU A 21 -9.09 2.22 -13.69
C LEU A 21 -8.59 3.63 -13.95
N ILE A 22 -9.12 4.63 -13.24
CA ILE A 22 -8.68 6.03 -13.37
C ILE A 22 -7.22 6.15 -12.92
N GLY A 23 -6.88 5.61 -11.75
CA GLY A 23 -5.51 5.64 -11.24
C GLY A 23 -4.52 4.92 -12.15
N GLY A 24 -4.89 3.73 -12.65
CA GLY A 24 -4.10 2.97 -13.61
C GLY A 24 -3.93 3.72 -14.94
N GLY A 25 -4.99 4.34 -15.45
CA GLY A 25 -4.95 5.16 -16.66
C GLY A 25 -4.03 6.36 -16.54
N VAL A 26 -4.09 7.08 -15.41
CA VAL A 26 -3.19 8.21 -15.11
C VAL A 26 -1.74 7.74 -15.02
N LEU A 27 -1.46 6.62 -14.34
CA LEU A 27 -0.11 6.04 -14.24
C LEU A 27 0.44 5.62 -15.62
N LEU A 28 -0.39 5.02 -16.47
CA LEU A 28 -0.01 4.68 -17.84
C LEU A 28 0.34 5.92 -18.65
N LEU A 29 -0.46 6.98 -18.56
CA LEU A 29 -0.21 8.23 -19.25
C LEU A 29 1.12 8.86 -18.81
N ILE A 30 1.38 8.93 -17.49
CA ILE A 30 2.64 9.46 -16.95
C ILE A 30 3.83 8.63 -17.45
N THR A 31 3.72 7.30 -17.43
CA THR A 31 4.79 6.41 -17.92
C THR A 31 5.06 6.61 -19.40
N MET A 32 4.01 6.72 -20.23
CA MET A 32 4.16 7.02 -21.65
C MET A 32 4.84 8.37 -21.89
N LEU A 33 4.48 9.40 -21.11
CA LEU A 33 5.10 10.72 -21.20
C LEU A 33 6.59 10.65 -20.85
N CYS A 34 6.96 9.92 -19.80
CA CYS A 34 8.37 9.69 -19.45
C CYS A 34 9.14 9.04 -20.60
N LEU A 35 8.59 7.98 -21.20
CA LEU A 35 9.21 7.30 -22.34
C LEU A 35 9.34 8.20 -23.58
N LEU A 36 8.34 9.02 -23.88
CA LEU A 36 8.39 9.95 -25.02
C LEU A 36 9.43 11.07 -24.84
N VAL A 37 9.58 11.58 -23.61
CA VAL A 37 10.47 12.72 -23.33
C VAL A 37 11.91 12.29 -23.05
N LEU A 38 12.10 11.20 -22.30
CA LEU A 38 13.43 10.71 -21.91
C LEU A 38 13.95 9.60 -22.83
N GLY A 39 13.07 8.88 -23.54
CA GLY A 39 13.43 7.62 -24.20
C GLY A 39 13.44 6.43 -23.24
N SER A 40 13.52 5.21 -23.78
CA SER A 40 13.53 3.96 -22.99
C SER A 40 14.73 3.85 -22.06
N ASP A 41 15.92 4.25 -22.53
CA ASP A 41 17.17 4.01 -21.83
C ASP A 41 17.29 4.89 -20.57
N LEU A 42 17.02 6.18 -20.71
CA LEU A 42 17.04 7.12 -19.59
C LEU A 42 15.87 6.89 -18.62
N THR A 43 14.71 6.44 -19.10
CA THR A 43 13.56 6.11 -18.23
C THR A 43 13.85 4.87 -17.39
N GLY A 44 14.49 3.84 -17.96
CA GLY A 44 14.82 2.61 -17.24
C GLY A 44 15.97 2.77 -16.24
N LEU A 45 16.90 3.69 -16.49
CA LEU A 45 18.04 3.95 -15.60
C LEU A 45 17.74 5.00 -14.51
N SER A 46 16.67 5.79 -14.66
CA SER A 46 16.30 6.80 -13.67
C SER A 46 15.41 6.21 -12.59
N ALA A 47 15.83 6.31 -11.32
CA ALA A 47 14.98 5.94 -10.18
C ALA A 47 13.68 6.77 -10.11
N TYR A 48 13.74 8.03 -10.58
CA TYR A 48 12.62 8.99 -10.52
C TYR A 48 12.39 9.68 -11.89
N PRO A 49 11.89 8.96 -12.91
CA PRO A 49 11.80 9.49 -14.28
C PRO A 49 10.84 10.68 -14.40
N THR A 50 9.74 10.70 -13.64
CA THR A 50 8.78 11.82 -13.65
C THR A 50 9.42 13.13 -13.16
N TYR A 51 10.31 13.06 -12.17
CA TYR A 51 11.07 14.22 -11.71
C TYR A 51 12.01 14.75 -12.82
N LYS A 52 12.68 13.83 -13.51
CA LYS A 52 13.58 14.15 -14.64
C LYS A 52 12.86 14.73 -15.85
N VAL A 53 11.62 14.32 -16.09
CA VAL A 53 10.74 15.02 -17.04
C VAL A 53 10.53 16.47 -16.58
N GLY A 54 10.15 16.68 -15.32
CA GLY A 54 9.93 18.01 -14.75
C GLY A 54 11.10 18.96 -14.93
N GLU A 55 12.32 18.47 -14.70
CA GLU A 55 13.57 19.21 -14.90
C GLU A 55 13.81 19.61 -16.37
N LYS A 56 13.34 18.78 -17.32
CA LYS A 56 13.47 19.04 -18.77
C LYS A 56 12.37 19.93 -19.34
N ILE A 57 11.27 20.14 -18.64
CA ILE A 57 10.19 21.01 -19.13
C ILE A 57 10.64 22.46 -18.97
N ASN A 58 11.04 23.06 -20.10
CA ASN A 58 11.25 24.49 -20.22
C ASN A 58 10.36 25.01 -21.35
N ILE A 59 9.24 25.67 -20.98
CA ILE A 59 8.35 26.29 -21.96
C ILE A 59 8.73 27.76 -22.09
N ALA A 60 9.40 28.09 -23.19
CA ALA A 60 9.74 29.46 -23.62
C ALA A 60 10.48 30.31 -22.56
N GLY A 61 11.21 29.70 -21.63
CA GLY A 61 11.95 30.40 -20.58
C GLY A 61 11.09 30.99 -19.45
N PHE A 62 9.79 30.69 -19.39
CA PHE A 62 8.88 31.22 -18.36
C PHE A 62 8.40 30.16 -17.36
N LEU A 63 8.19 28.91 -17.82
CA LEU A 63 7.86 27.78 -16.95
C LEU A 63 9.11 26.91 -16.77
N GLU A 64 9.95 27.33 -15.83
CA GLU A 64 11.13 26.61 -15.34
C GLU A 64 10.88 26.21 -13.88
N GLY A 65 11.42 25.08 -13.42
CA GLY A 65 11.27 24.64 -12.02
C GLY A 65 10.05 23.76 -11.73
N LEU A 66 9.48 23.07 -12.73
CA LEU A 66 8.34 22.16 -12.55
C LEU A 66 8.66 20.97 -11.63
N GLU A 67 9.94 20.60 -11.50
CA GLU A 67 10.41 19.55 -10.61
C GLU A 67 10.09 19.82 -9.13
N ILE A 68 10.05 21.09 -8.72
CA ILE A 68 9.71 21.50 -7.35
C ILE A 68 8.26 21.13 -7.03
N PHE A 69 7.34 21.38 -7.96
CA PHE A 69 5.93 21.03 -7.79
C PHE A 69 5.73 19.52 -7.70
N ILE A 70 6.46 18.74 -8.50
CA ILE A 70 6.43 17.27 -8.45
C ILE A 70 6.91 16.79 -7.08
N ALA A 71 8.00 17.34 -6.56
CA ALA A 71 8.53 17.00 -5.25
C ALA A 71 7.53 17.31 -4.12
N ILE A 72 6.85 18.46 -4.18
CA ILE A 72 5.82 18.85 -3.20
C ILE A 72 4.65 17.86 -3.22
N ILE A 73 4.14 17.52 -4.41
CA ILE A 73 3.04 16.55 -4.56
C ILE A 73 3.44 15.19 -3.98
N TRP A 74 4.66 14.73 -4.25
CA TRP A 74 5.19 13.51 -3.67
C TRP A 74 5.29 13.56 -2.16
N MET A 75 5.83 14.64 -1.59
CA MET A 75 5.94 14.81 -0.15
C MET A 75 4.58 14.75 0.54
N ILE A 76 3.58 15.44 -0.01
CA ILE A 76 2.20 15.38 0.47
C ILE A 76 1.64 13.96 0.37
N THR A 77 1.84 13.30 -0.77
CA THR A 77 1.35 11.93 -1.01
C THR A 77 1.96 10.93 -0.03
N ILE A 78 3.28 10.99 0.19
CA ILE A 78 3.99 10.13 1.12
C ILE A 78 3.50 10.39 2.55
N PHE A 79 3.33 11.66 2.93
CA PHE A 79 2.81 12.02 4.25
C PHE A 79 1.43 11.41 4.50
N PHE A 80 0.47 11.61 3.58
CA PHE A 80 -0.87 11.01 3.72
C PHE A 80 -0.80 9.47 3.75
N LYS A 81 0.01 8.85 2.88
CA LYS A 81 0.20 7.41 2.87
C LYS A 81 0.72 6.91 4.22
N LEU A 82 1.72 7.58 4.79
CA LEU A 82 2.30 7.24 6.09
C LEU A 82 1.27 7.33 7.21
N VAL A 83 0.49 8.42 7.26
CA VAL A 83 -0.57 8.59 8.26
C VAL A 83 -1.60 7.46 8.18
N VAL A 84 -2.05 7.14 6.96
CA VAL A 84 -3.03 6.07 6.73
C VAL A 84 -2.48 4.70 7.12
N LEU A 85 -1.23 4.39 6.76
CA LEU A 85 -0.57 3.13 7.11
C LEU A 85 -0.36 3.03 8.62
N TYR A 86 0.11 4.09 9.25
CA TYR A 86 0.37 4.14 10.68
C TYR A 86 -0.92 3.95 11.50
N TYR A 87 -2.01 4.60 11.09
CA TYR A 87 -3.33 4.36 11.68
C TYR A 87 -3.79 2.91 11.50
N ALA A 88 -3.68 2.37 10.28
CA ALA A 88 -4.06 0.99 10.00
C ALA A 88 -3.24 -0.02 10.83
N SER A 89 -1.94 0.22 11.00
CA SER A 89 -1.04 -0.61 11.83
C SER A 89 -1.39 -0.52 13.31
N SER A 90 -1.67 0.68 13.83
CA SER A 90 -2.07 0.90 15.22
C SER A 90 -3.37 0.17 15.55
N VAL A 91 -4.40 0.32 14.70
CA VAL A 91 -5.66 -0.43 14.84
C VAL A 91 -5.44 -1.93 14.67
N GLY A 92 -4.54 -2.32 13.76
CA GLY A 92 -4.20 -3.72 13.49
C GLY A 92 -3.61 -4.44 14.69
N ILE A 93 -2.64 -3.81 15.32
CA ILE A 93 -1.98 -4.33 16.51
C ILE A 93 -2.95 -4.30 17.70
N ALA A 94 -3.76 -3.25 17.85
CA ALA A 94 -4.80 -3.21 18.89
C ALA A 94 -5.80 -4.37 18.75
N GLN A 95 -6.25 -4.70 17.53
CA GLN A 95 -7.12 -5.86 17.29
C GLN A 95 -6.42 -7.19 17.58
N PHE A 96 -5.13 -7.33 17.24
CA PHE A 96 -4.34 -8.53 17.51
C PHE A 96 -4.16 -8.77 19.02
N LEU A 97 -3.87 -7.71 19.79
CA LEU A 97 -3.71 -7.75 21.24
C LEU A 97 -5.04 -7.64 22.02
N LYS A 98 -6.18 -7.51 21.32
CA LYS A 98 -7.52 -7.30 21.91
C LYS A 98 -7.60 -6.09 22.85
N ILE A 99 -6.90 -5.01 22.48
CA ILE A 99 -6.94 -3.73 23.20
C ILE A 99 -8.12 -2.91 22.68
N ASN A 100 -8.98 -2.42 23.57
CA ASN A 100 -10.18 -1.67 23.20
C ASN A 100 -9.88 -0.29 22.61
N ASP A 101 -8.75 0.33 23.01
CA ASP A 101 -8.32 1.63 22.51
C ASP A 101 -6.89 1.56 21.94
N HIS A 102 -6.71 2.08 20.73
CA HIS A 102 -5.43 2.09 20.02
C HIS A 102 -4.57 3.31 20.36
N ARG A 103 -5.14 4.35 21.00
CA ARG A 103 -4.44 5.60 21.35
C ARG A 103 -3.18 5.39 22.19
N PRO A 104 -3.17 4.53 23.24
CA PRO A 104 -1.96 4.28 24.03
C PRO A 104 -0.84 3.63 23.22
N LEU A 105 -1.19 2.97 22.11
CA LEU A 105 -0.26 2.27 21.23
C LEU A 105 0.42 3.20 20.23
N LEU A 106 -0.08 4.42 20.02
CA LEU A 106 0.50 5.36 19.07
C LEU A 106 1.97 5.67 19.45
N LEU A 107 2.20 6.13 20.68
CA LEU A 107 3.54 6.48 21.16
C LEU A 107 4.60 5.36 20.98
N PRO A 108 4.40 4.15 21.51
CA PRO A 108 5.40 3.08 21.39
C PRO A 108 5.58 2.61 19.93
N LEU A 109 4.51 2.58 19.14
CA LEU A 109 4.56 2.16 17.75
C LEU A 109 5.24 3.20 16.87
N GLY A 110 5.08 4.50 17.18
CA GLY A 110 5.80 5.59 16.55
C GLY A 110 7.30 5.54 16.82
N MET A 111 7.69 5.36 18.09
CA MET A 111 9.10 5.20 18.47
C MET A 111 9.72 3.96 17.81
N GLY A 112 9.02 2.82 17.86
CA GLY A 112 9.45 1.59 17.21
C GLY A 112 9.60 1.74 15.70
N MET A 113 8.69 2.48 15.05
CA MET A 113 8.77 2.76 13.61
C MET A 113 10.01 3.56 13.24
N VAL A 114 10.40 4.57 14.04
CA VAL A 114 11.63 5.35 13.80
C VAL A 114 12.86 4.45 13.91
N VAL A 115 12.94 3.63 14.96
CA VAL A 115 14.07 2.71 15.15
C VAL A 115 14.13 1.67 14.03
N LEU A 116 13.00 1.09 13.65
CA LEU A 116 12.90 0.14 12.54
C LEU A 116 13.30 0.77 11.21
N SER A 117 12.99 2.05 10.97
CA SER A 117 13.39 2.73 9.74
C SER A 117 14.91 2.79 9.60
N ILE A 118 15.63 3.03 10.70
CA ILE A 118 17.10 3.11 10.71
C ILE A 118 17.73 1.74 10.48
N ILE A 119 17.15 0.69 11.10
CA ILE A 119 17.68 -0.68 11.01
C ILE A 119 17.33 -1.33 9.66
N ALA A 120 16.12 -1.12 9.16
CA ALA A 120 15.62 -1.79 7.97
C ALA A 120 16.19 -1.22 6.67
N TYR A 121 16.43 0.10 6.61
CA TYR A 121 16.94 0.77 5.42
C TYR A 121 18.04 1.78 5.82
N PRO A 122 19.26 1.30 6.10
CA PRO A 122 20.33 2.15 6.61
C PRO A 122 20.82 3.18 5.58
N ASP A 123 20.73 2.86 4.29
CA ASP A 123 21.16 3.73 3.20
C ASP A 123 20.28 3.54 1.95
N VAL A 124 20.39 4.50 1.03
CA VAL A 124 19.59 4.53 -0.20
C VAL A 124 19.99 3.41 -1.15
N ALA A 125 21.26 3.00 -1.20
CA ALA A 125 21.71 1.92 -2.08
C ALA A 125 21.14 0.57 -1.63
N TYR A 126 21.08 0.33 -0.31
CA TYR A 126 20.41 -0.84 0.26
C TYR A 126 18.90 -0.84 -0.02
N PHE A 127 18.27 0.33 0.00
CA PHE A 127 16.86 0.44 -0.38
C PHE A 127 16.62 0.04 -1.85
N GLU A 128 17.44 0.53 -2.77
CA GLU A 128 17.33 0.20 -4.20
C GLU A 128 17.53 -1.30 -4.47
N THR A 129 18.51 -1.95 -3.82
CA THR A 129 18.70 -3.41 -3.95
C THR A 129 17.54 -4.20 -3.36
N PHE A 130 17.00 -3.77 -2.21
CA PHE A 130 15.81 -4.37 -1.63
C PHE A 130 14.59 -4.25 -2.56
N VAL A 131 14.40 -3.10 -3.20
CA VAL A 131 13.31 -2.85 -4.16
C VAL A 131 13.46 -3.72 -5.42
N GLY A 132 14.68 -3.86 -5.95
CA GLY A 132 14.95 -4.67 -7.14
C GLY A 132 14.76 -6.16 -6.91
N ASP A 133 15.34 -6.70 -5.83
CA ASP A 133 15.49 -8.16 -5.67
C ASP A 133 14.47 -8.77 -4.70
N THR A 134 14.11 -8.04 -3.64
CA THR A 134 13.39 -8.63 -2.49
C THR A 134 11.93 -8.19 -2.43
N TRP A 135 11.62 -6.97 -2.88
CA TRP A 135 10.30 -6.37 -2.77
C TRP A 135 9.21 -7.23 -3.39
N LEU A 136 9.43 -7.79 -4.58
CA LEU A 136 8.43 -8.61 -5.27
C LEU A 136 8.09 -9.86 -4.43
N SER A 137 9.10 -10.56 -3.95
CA SER A 137 8.95 -11.74 -3.08
C SER A 137 8.24 -11.39 -1.77
N TYR A 138 8.61 -10.26 -1.16
CA TYR A 138 7.98 -9.76 0.06
C TYR A 138 6.51 -9.38 -0.16
N ALA A 139 6.21 -8.66 -1.25
CA ALA A 139 4.86 -8.21 -1.60
C ALA A 139 3.93 -9.38 -1.92
N LEU A 140 4.42 -10.39 -2.66
CA LEU A 140 3.66 -11.61 -2.94
C LEU A 140 3.34 -12.39 -1.66
N THR A 141 4.31 -12.50 -0.75
CA THR A 141 4.11 -13.22 0.51
C THR A 141 3.05 -12.55 1.39
N ASN A 142 3.16 -11.23 1.58
CA ASN A 142 2.22 -10.50 2.44
C ASN A 142 0.86 -10.25 1.76
N GLY A 143 0.86 -9.98 0.46
CA GLY A 143 -0.33 -9.61 -0.31
C GLY A 143 -1.15 -10.80 -0.81
N LEU A 144 -0.54 -11.97 -1.04
CA LEU A 144 -1.22 -13.13 -1.60
C LEU A 144 -1.19 -14.34 -0.65
N ILE A 145 -0.01 -14.75 -0.17
CA ILE A 145 0.15 -15.98 0.62
C ILE A 145 -0.58 -15.86 1.97
N LEU A 146 -0.36 -14.77 2.70
CA LEU A 146 -0.94 -14.53 4.01
C LEU A 146 -2.48 -14.49 4.00
N PRO A 147 -3.17 -13.74 3.10
CA PRO A 147 -4.62 -13.80 3.02
C PRO A 147 -5.16 -15.16 2.53
N LEU A 148 -4.46 -15.88 1.65
CA LEU A 148 -4.84 -17.23 1.24
C LEU A 148 -4.87 -18.20 2.43
N ILE A 149 -3.83 -18.18 3.27
CA ILE A 149 -3.76 -19.04 4.47
C ILE A 149 -4.92 -18.72 5.42
N LEU A 150 -5.19 -17.44 5.67
CA LEU A 150 -6.33 -17.02 6.50
C LEU A 150 -7.67 -17.48 5.91
N TRP A 151 -7.83 -17.39 4.59
CA TRP A 151 -9.05 -17.80 3.90
C TRP A 151 -9.27 -19.31 3.96
N ILE A 152 -8.22 -20.11 3.74
CA ILE A 152 -8.25 -21.56 3.88
C ILE A 152 -8.58 -21.95 5.33
N GLY A 153 -7.95 -21.30 6.31
CA GLY A 153 -8.24 -21.51 7.73
C GLY A 153 -9.72 -21.23 8.07
N LEU A 154 -10.30 -20.17 7.51
CA LEU A 154 -11.70 -19.84 7.68
C LEU A 154 -12.63 -20.90 7.05
N ILE A 155 -12.31 -21.41 5.86
CA ILE A 155 -13.07 -22.48 5.21
C ILE A 155 -13.08 -23.75 6.07
N ILE A 156 -11.92 -24.14 6.61
CA ILE A 156 -11.79 -25.33 7.46
C ILE A 156 -12.60 -25.16 8.75
N LYS A 157 -12.52 -23.98 9.39
CA LYS A 157 -13.31 -23.65 10.59
C LYS A 157 -14.82 -23.74 10.32
N ASN A 158 -15.29 -23.08 9.25
CA ASN A 158 -16.71 -23.07 8.88
C ASN A 158 -17.24 -24.48 8.53
N ARG A 159 -16.42 -25.32 7.89
CA ARG A 159 -16.77 -26.73 7.62
C ARG A 159 -16.87 -27.55 8.92
N ARG A 160 -15.96 -27.34 9.88
CA ARG A 160 -16.00 -28.01 11.21
C ARG A 160 -17.22 -27.58 12.03
N GLU A 161 -17.58 -26.30 12.02
CA GLU A 161 -18.75 -25.80 12.75
C GLU A 161 -20.07 -26.30 12.14
N ARG A 162 -20.19 -26.35 10.80
CA ARG A 162 -21.34 -26.97 10.12
C ARG A 162 -21.48 -28.46 10.47
N SER A 163 -20.39 -29.22 10.49
CA SER A 163 -20.41 -30.65 10.84
C SER A 163 -20.86 -30.92 12.29
N LYS A 164 -20.46 -30.07 13.24
CA LYS A 164 -20.91 -30.13 14.65
C LYS A 164 -22.39 -29.78 14.81
N GLY A 165 -22.91 -28.82 14.02
CA GLY A 165 -24.33 -28.45 14.01
C GLY A 165 -25.24 -29.57 13.50
N THR A 166 -24.80 -30.38 12.53
CA THR A 166 -25.58 -31.49 11.98
C THR A 166 -25.68 -32.67 12.95
N LYS A 167 -24.60 -33.00 13.69
CA LYS A 167 -24.62 -34.07 14.72
C LYS A 167 -25.52 -33.74 15.91
N LYS A 168 -25.63 -32.47 16.31
CA LYS A 168 -26.52 -32.05 17.41
C LYS A 168 -28.01 -32.23 17.08
N LYS A 169 -28.39 -32.20 15.79
CA LYS A 169 -29.78 -32.43 15.34
C LYS A 169 -30.17 -33.90 15.21
N THR A 170 -29.21 -34.80 15.07
CA THR A 170 -29.45 -36.25 14.91
C THR A 170 -29.45 -37.04 16.22
N GLY A 171 -28.88 -36.48 17.30
CA GLY A 171 -28.90 -37.10 18.64
C GLY A 171 -30.02 -36.61 19.56
N ALA A 172 -30.98 -35.84 19.05
CA ALA A 172 -32.13 -35.31 19.79
C ALA A 172 -33.48 -35.85 19.28
N SER A 173 -33.45 -36.95 18.51
CA SER A 173 -34.62 -37.65 17.97
C SER A 173 -34.76 -39.03 18.59
#